data_AF-A0AA91GSF0-F1
#
_entry.id   AF-A0AA91GSF0-F1
#
_cell.length_a   1.000
_cell.length_b   1.000
_cell.length_c   1.000
_cell.angle_alpha   90.00
_cell.angle_beta   90.00
_cell.angle_gamma   90.00
#
_symmetry.space_group_name_H-M   'P 1'
#
loop_
_entity.id
_entity.type
_entity.pdbx_description
1 polymer ?
#
loop_
_entity_poly.entity_id
_entity_poly.type
_entity_poly.pdbx_seq_one_letter_code
_entity_poly.pdbx_strand_id
1 'polypeptide(L)'
;MAAINYIGRVLDKEKQAPISGAKVSINLPGSSVVVYSDLEGIYKFQVPFDDSNVLEGEITIEAKGYKTYSSFIRLLPDDRDIGDIPLVSPHNVSPHNVSPHNVSPHNVHPHAQEVENQDNLLPIIAAIMVVLALIVAALTLPPPQETPPPETPDNLINLQQPLPLSVNSVYEGLTLSIFS
;
A
#
# COMPACT_ATOMS: atom_id res chain seq x y z
N MET A 1 -9.51 -30.21 23.71
CA MET A 1 -8.89 -29.80 22.44
C MET A 1 -10.00 -29.62 21.42
N ALA A 2 -10.16 -28.41 20.91
CA ALA A 2 -11.11 -28.13 19.82
C ALA A 2 -10.34 -28.11 18.50
N ALA A 3 -10.88 -28.77 17.48
CA ALA A 3 -10.32 -28.70 16.13
C ALA A 3 -10.92 -27.50 15.40
N ILE A 4 -10.06 -26.70 14.78
CA ILE A 4 -10.47 -25.52 14.01
C ILE A 4 -10.29 -25.82 12.52
N ASN A 5 -11.31 -25.47 11.72
CA ASN A 5 -11.29 -25.62 10.27
C ASN A 5 -10.69 -24.38 9.64
N TYR A 6 -9.69 -24.57 8.79
CA TYR A 6 -9.08 -23.54 7.96
C TYR A 6 -9.42 -23.80 6.50
N ILE A 7 -9.50 -22.72 5.73
CA ILE A 7 -9.78 -22.73 4.30
C ILE A 7 -8.75 -21.86 3.57
N GLY A 8 -8.34 -22.27 2.38
CA GLY A 8 -7.60 -21.42 1.46
C GLY A 8 -7.87 -21.83 0.03
N ARG A 9 -7.31 -21.10 -0.92
CA ARG A 9 -7.49 -21.38 -2.35
C ARG A 9 -6.18 -21.26 -3.12
N VAL A 10 -5.98 -22.17 -4.07
CA VAL A 10 -4.78 -22.22 -4.91
C VAL A 10 -5.15 -21.74 -6.32
N LEU A 11 -4.41 -20.75 -6.81
CA LEU A 11 -4.65 -20.12 -8.10
C LEU A 11 -3.41 -20.18 -9.01
N ASP A 12 -3.61 -20.10 -10.31
CA ASP A 12 -2.56 -19.79 -11.27
C ASP A 12 -2.24 -18.29 -11.20
N LYS A 13 -0.97 -17.93 -10.98
CA LYS A 13 -0.57 -16.52 -10.81
C LYS A 13 -0.94 -15.63 -12.01
N GLU A 14 -0.89 -16.17 -13.22
CA GLU A 14 -1.13 -15.37 -14.43
C GLU A 14 -2.59 -15.39 -14.84
N LYS A 15 -3.17 -16.58 -14.88
CA LYS A 15 -4.54 -16.76 -15.34
C LYS A 15 -5.56 -16.40 -14.28
N GLN A 16 -5.13 -16.30 -13.02
CA GLN A 16 -6.01 -16.19 -11.84
C GLN A 16 -7.06 -17.32 -11.80
N ALA A 17 -6.75 -18.45 -12.43
CA ALA A 17 -7.63 -19.59 -12.55
C ALA A 17 -7.39 -20.55 -11.38
N PRO A 18 -8.44 -21.18 -10.82
CA PRO A 18 -8.28 -22.15 -9.74
C PRO A 18 -7.47 -23.38 -10.19
N ILE A 19 -6.61 -23.86 -9.31
CA ILE A 19 -5.79 -25.06 -9.53
C ILE A 19 -6.39 -26.20 -8.73
N SER A 20 -6.95 -27.18 -9.43
CA SER A 20 -7.50 -28.39 -8.82
C SER A 20 -6.45 -29.47 -8.60
N GLY A 21 -6.65 -30.29 -7.56
CA GLY A 21 -5.78 -31.41 -7.23
C GLY A 21 -4.37 -31.00 -6.77
N ALA A 22 -4.17 -29.75 -6.37
CA ALA A 22 -2.93 -29.31 -5.74
C ALA A 22 -2.79 -30.00 -4.38
N LYS A 23 -1.66 -30.66 -4.14
CA LYS A 23 -1.34 -31.28 -2.86
C LYS A 23 -0.86 -30.18 -1.92
N VAL A 24 -1.58 -29.97 -0.83
CA VAL A 24 -1.25 -29.03 0.23
C VAL A 24 -0.79 -29.81 1.45
N SER A 25 0.48 -29.64 1.82
CA SER A 25 1.08 -30.25 3.00
C SER A 25 1.30 -29.16 4.04
N ILE A 26 0.72 -29.32 5.22
CA ILE A 26 0.84 -28.41 6.36
C ILE A 26 1.64 -29.13 7.44
N ASN A 27 2.71 -28.51 7.91
CA ASN A 27 3.56 -29.02 8.97
C ASN A 27 3.61 -28.02 10.14
N LEU A 28 2.90 -28.33 11.21
CA LEU A 28 2.83 -27.56 12.44
C LEU A 28 3.42 -28.38 13.59
N PRO A 29 3.84 -27.73 14.69
CA PRO A 29 4.25 -28.41 15.91
C PRO A 29 3.20 -29.43 16.36
N GLY A 30 3.56 -30.71 16.37
CA GLY A 30 2.68 -31.80 16.80
C GLY A 30 1.56 -32.18 15.82
N SER A 31 1.42 -31.52 14.67
CA SER A 31 0.37 -31.81 13.69
C SER A 31 0.88 -31.67 12.26
N SER A 32 0.80 -32.74 11.48
CA SER A 32 1.05 -32.68 10.03
C SER A 32 -0.17 -33.18 9.27
N VAL A 33 -0.59 -32.40 8.27
CA VAL A 33 -1.82 -32.65 7.52
C VAL A 33 -1.53 -32.53 6.03
N VAL A 34 -2.05 -33.46 5.24
CA VAL A 34 -2.00 -33.39 3.78
C VAL A 34 -3.43 -33.41 3.24
N VAL A 35 -3.77 -32.40 2.45
CA VAL A 35 -5.08 -32.27 1.78
C VAL A 35 -4.88 -31.91 0.31
N TYR A 36 -5.95 -31.99 -0.46
CA TYR A 36 -5.93 -31.66 -1.89
C TYR A 36 -6.97 -30.59 -2.19
N SER A 37 -6.63 -29.68 -3.10
CA SER A 37 -7.60 -28.69 -3.59
C SER A 37 -8.68 -29.34 -4.48
N ASP A 38 -9.90 -28.84 -4.38
CA ASP A 38 -11.03 -29.25 -5.22
C ASP A 38 -11.04 -28.56 -6.60
N LEU A 39 -12.14 -28.70 -7.35
CA LEU A 39 -12.29 -28.10 -8.68
C LEU A 39 -12.28 -26.56 -8.67
N GLU A 40 -12.60 -25.94 -7.54
CA GLU A 40 -12.56 -24.49 -7.34
C GLU A 40 -11.21 -24.04 -6.75
N GLY A 41 -10.25 -24.96 -6.65
CA GLY A 41 -8.93 -24.71 -6.07
C GLY A 41 -8.97 -24.56 -4.55
N ILE A 42 -10.10 -24.86 -3.90
CA ILE A 42 -10.29 -24.68 -2.47
C ILE A 42 -9.73 -25.91 -1.75
N TYR A 43 -8.94 -25.67 -0.70
CA TYR A 43 -8.49 -26.70 0.24
C TYR A 43 -8.97 -26.36 1.64
N LYS A 44 -9.31 -27.39 2.42
CA LYS A 44 -9.78 -27.26 3.79
C LYS A 44 -9.06 -28.27 4.66
N PHE A 45 -8.63 -27.85 5.85
CA PHE A 45 -7.96 -28.73 6.80
C PHE A 45 -8.34 -28.38 8.23
N GLN A 46 -8.21 -29.36 9.12
CA GLN A 46 -8.48 -29.19 10.54
C GLN A 46 -7.20 -29.35 11.33
N VAL A 47 -6.99 -28.46 12.28
CA VAL A 47 -5.87 -28.55 13.23
C VAL A 47 -6.39 -28.44 14.66
N PRO A 48 -5.90 -29.29 15.58
CA PRO A 48 -6.17 -29.12 17.00
C PRO A 48 -5.48 -27.84 17.48
N PHE A 49 -6.23 -26.97 18.15
CA PHE A 49 -5.67 -25.88 18.93
C PHE A 49 -5.66 -26.25 20.40
N ASP A 50 -4.49 -26.15 21.00
CA ASP A 50 -4.30 -26.21 22.44
C ASP A 50 -4.55 -24.82 23.06
N ASP A 51 -4.13 -24.61 24.31
CA ASP A 51 -4.24 -23.31 24.98
C ASP A 51 -3.38 -22.20 24.33
N SER A 52 -2.59 -22.54 23.30
CA SER A 52 -1.85 -21.57 22.48
C SER A 52 -2.80 -20.82 21.56
N ASN A 53 -2.73 -19.49 21.58
CA ASN A 53 -3.54 -18.64 20.69
C ASN A 53 -2.99 -18.58 19.24
N VAL A 54 -1.87 -19.24 18.97
CA VAL A 54 -1.16 -19.17 17.69
C VAL A 54 -0.47 -20.50 17.42
N LEU A 55 -0.59 -21.00 16.19
CA LEU A 55 0.22 -22.11 15.67
C LEU A 55 1.04 -21.63 14.48
N GLU A 56 2.34 -21.93 14.48
CA GLU A 56 3.27 -21.52 13.41
C GLU A 56 3.94 -22.74 12.81
N GLY A 57 4.16 -22.72 11.50
CA GLY A 57 4.83 -23.81 10.81
C GLY A 57 4.94 -23.55 9.32
N GLU A 58 5.00 -24.62 8.53
CA GLU A 58 5.24 -24.55 7.09
C GLU A 58 4.04 -25.07 6.29
N ILE A 59 3.72 -24.40 5.19
CA ILE A 59 2.83 -24.89 4.14
C ILE A 59 3.65 -25.15 2.88
N THR A 60 3.45 -26.31 2.26
CA THR A 60 4.04 -26.68 0.98
C THR A 60 2.94 -27.07 0.00
N ILE A 61 2.95 -26.49 -1.20
CA ILE A 61 1.94 -26.74 -2.24
C ILE A 61 2.62 -27.24 -3.51
N GLU A 62 2.18 -28.42 -3.97
CA GLU A 62 2.65 -29.08 -5.17
C GLU A 62 1.49 -29.27 -6.15
N ALA A 63 1.67 -28.82 -7.39
CA ALA A 63 0.70 -29.03 -8.46
C ALA A 63 1.42 -29.35 -9.77
N LYS A 64 0.82 -30.22 -10.60
CA LYS A 64 1.40 -30.62 -11.88
C LYS A 64 1.58 -29.41 -12.79
N GLY A 65 2.80 -29.18 -13.26
CA GLY A 65 3.11 -28.07 -14.17
C GLY A 65 3.34 -26.74 -13.46
N TYR A 66 3.48 -26.72 -12.13
CA TYR A 66 3.82 -25.54 -11.33
C TYR A 66 5.10 -25.76 -10.53
N LYS A 67 5.79 -24.68 -10.19
CA LYS A 67 6.86 -24.73 -9.19
C LYS A 67 6.25 -25.01 -7.82
N THR A 68 6.90 -25.85 -7.02
CA THR A 68 6.53 -26.07 -5.62
C THR A 68 6.60 -24.74 -4.86
N TYR A 69 5.52 -24.42 -4.15
CA TYR A 69 5.47 -23.28 -3.25
C TYR A 69 5.73 -23.76 -1.83
N SER A 70 6.59 -23.07 -1.08
CA SER A 70 6.77 -23.29 0.35
C SER A 70 6.79 -21.95 1.08
N SER A 71 6.10 -21.86 2.20
CA SER A 71 6.08 -20.65 3.03
C SER A 71 5.87 -21.00 4.50
N PHE A 72 6.35 -20.13 5.39
CA PHE A 72 5.89 -20.14 6.76
C PHE A 72 4.48 -19.57 6.87
N ILE A 73 3.66 -20.17 7.72
CA ILE A 73 2.30 -19.74 8.03
C ILE A 73 2.10 -19.61 9.53
N ARG A 74 1.19 -18.71 9.89
CA ARG A 74 0.77 -18.44 11.26
C ARG A 74 -0.75 -18.52 11.32
N LEU A 75 -1.26 -19.50 12.07
CA LEU A 75 -2.69 -19.76 12.22
C LEU A 75 -3.18 -19.19 13.55
N LEU A 76 -4.30 -18.47 13.49
CA LEU A 76 -5.01 -17.97 14.67
C LEU A 76 -6.40 -18.60 14.73
N PRO A 77 -6.98 -18.85 15.92
CA PRO A 77 -8.33 -19.43 16.05
C PRO A 77 -9.44 -18.59 15.40
N ASP A 78 -9.26 -17.27 15.42
CA ASP A 78 -10.24 -16.27 14.96
C ASP A 78 -10.06 -15.91 13.48
N ASP A 79 -8.91 -16.25 12.88
CA ASP A 79 -8.62 -16.01 11.47
C ASP A 79 -8.41 -17.35 10.76
N ARG A 80 -9.48 -17.80 10.07
CA ARG A 80 -9.57 -19.15 9.51
C ARG A 80 -9.37 -19.19 8.01
N ASP A 81 -9.22 -18.03 7.38
CA ASP A 81 -9.02 -17.91 5.94
C ASP A 81 -7.54 -17.66 5.66
N ILE A 82 -6.89 -18.61 4.99
CA ILE A 82 -5.49 -18.52 4.57
C ILE A 82 -5.36 -17.63 3.32
N GLY A 83 -6.48 -17.35 2.63
CA GLY A 83 -6.55 -16.58 1.42
C GLY A 83 -6.10 -17.34 0.17
N ASP A 84 -5.73 -16.55 -0.85
CA ASP A 84 -5.32 -17.04 -2.16
C ASP A 84 -3.81 -17.23 -2.24
N ILE A 85 -3.36 -18.41 -2.68
CA ILE A 85 -1.96 -18.72 -2.94
C ILE A 85 -1.75 -18.90 -4.44
N PRO A 86 -1.13 -17.91 -5.12
CA PRO A 86 -0.87 -17.99 -6.55
C PRO A 86 0.41 -18.79 -6.85
N LEU A 87 0.29 -19.86 -7.64
CA LEU A 87 1.41 -20.69 -8.10
C LEU A 87 1.98 -20.19 -9.43
N VAL A 88 3.29 -20.36 -9.60
CA VAL A 88 4.03 -19.94 -10.79
C VAL A 88 4.32 -21.13 -11.68
N SER A 89 3.91 -21.05 -12.95
CA SER A 89 4.32 -22.00 -13.98
C SER A 89 5.81 -21.87 -14.30
N PRO A 90 6.56 -22.98 -14.48
CA PRO A 90 7.98 -22.93 -14.81
C PRO A 90 8.26 -22.30 -16.17
N HIS A 91 7.27 -22.21 -17.07
CA HIS A 91 7.45 -21.62 -18.40
C HIS A 91 7.45 -20.08 -18.41
N ASN A 92 7.15 -19.45 -17.27
CA ASN A 92 7.07 -18.00 -17.14
C ASN A 92 8.20 -17.40 -16.30
N VAL A 93 9.32 -18.12 -16.22
CA VAL A 93 10.58 -17.47 -15.83
C VAL A 93 11.06 -16.64 -17.01
N SER A 94 10.67 -15.36 -17.03
CA SER A 94 11.43 -14.37 -17.81
C SER A 94 12.90 -14.44 -17.35
N PRO A 95 13.88 -14.52 -18.26
CA PRO A 95 15.26 -14.90 -17.93
C PRO A 95 16.06 -13.73 -17.33
N HIS A 96 15.56 -13.05 -16.30
CA HIS A 96 16.34 -12.07 -15.52
C HIS A 96 16.17 -12.33 -14.02
N ASN A 97 16.77 -13.43 -13.55
CA ASN A 97 17.56 -13.55 -12.31
C ASN A 97 17.74 -15.04 -11.97
N VAL A 98 18.80 -15.63 -12.51
CA VAL A 98 19.38 -16.85 -11.96
C VAL A 98 20.47 -16.45 -10.97
N SER A 99 20.29 -16.79 -9.70
CA SER A 99 21.40 -17.08 -8.81
C SER A 99 21.07 -18.39 -8.08
N PRO A 100 21.85 -19.47 -8.26
CA PRO A 100 21.55 -20.78 -7.69
C PRO A 100 22.39 -21.00 -6.44
N HIS A 101 21.82 -20.94 -5.24
CA HIS A 101 22.50 -21.52 -4.07
C HIS A 101 21.53 -22.29 -3.17
N ASN A 102 21.64 -23.61 -3.28
CA ASN A 102 21.10 -24.60 -2.37
C ASN A 102 22.27 -25.15 -1.56
N VAL A 103 22.47 -24.68 -0.33
CA VAL A 103 23.24 -25.36 0.74
C VAL A 103 22.86 -24.74 2.09
N SER A 104 22.33 -25.57 3.00
CA SER A 104 22.33 -25.37 4.46
C SER A 104 23.33 -26.39 5.04
N PRO A 105 24.00 -26.20 6.21
CA PRO A 105 23.40 -25.71 7.46
C PRO A 105 24.29 -24.84 8.38
N HIS A 106 23.68 -23.94 9.19
CA HIS A 106 23.90 -23.72 10.64
C HIS A 106 23.48 -22.31 11.14
N ASN A 107 22.89 -22.32 12.34
CA ASN A 107 22.39 -21.23 13.18
C ASN A 107 23.32 -20.02 13.33
N VAL A 108 22.78 -18.78 13.34
CA VAL A 108 22.42 -17.95 14.53
C VAL A 108 21.52 -16.77 14.08
N HIS A 109 20.58 -16.42 14.95
CA HIS A 109 19.55 -15.37 14.97
C HIS A 109 20.01 -13.91 14.68
N PRO A 110 19.09 -12.92 14.57
CA PRO A 110 18.54 -12.34 13.36
C PRO A 110 19.15 -10.96 13.01
N HIS A 111 19.25 -10.63 11.73
CA HIS A 111 19.29 -9.23 11.30
C HIS A 111 18.19 -9.00 10.27
N ALA A 112 17.27 -8.12 10.65
CA ALA A 112 16.35 -7.48 9.73
C ALA A 112 17.17 -6.84 8.61
N GLN A 113 16.96 -7.30 7.38
CA GLN A 113 17.36 -6.58 6.19
C GLN A 113 16.11 -6.34 5.35
N GLU A 114 15.43 -5.27 5.73
CA GLU A 114 15.19 -4.12 4.85
C GLU A 114 15.41 -4.43 3.37
N VAL A 115 14.29 -4.72 2.71
CA VAL A 115 14.17 -4.57 1.27
C VAL A 115 14.22 -3.07 1.01
N GLU A 116 15.29 -2.56 0.43
CA GLU A 116 15.07 -1.47 -0.52
C GLU A 116 16.11 -1.41 -1.64
N ASN A 117 15.55 -1.53 -2.83
CA ASN A 117 16.12 -1.33 -4.13
C ASN A 117 16.57 0.15 -4.24
N GLN A 118 17.83 0.43 -3.93
CA GLN A 118 18.39 1.77 -3.71
C GLN A 118 18.84 2.52 -4.98
N ASP A 119 18.37 2.16 -6.17
CA ASP A 119 18.78 2.88 -7.40
C ASP A 119 17.85 4.04 -7.79
N ASN A 120 16.68 4.19 -7.14
CA ASN A 120 15.70 5.24 -7.47
C ASN A 120 15.30 6.16 -6.30
N LEU A 121 15.91 6.03 -5.12
CA LEU A 121 15.51 6.80 -3.94
C LEU A 121 16.09 8.22 -3.91
N LEU A 122 17.28 8.42 -4.49
CA LEU A 122 17.91 9.75 -4.60
C LEU A 122 17.00 10.82 -5.23
N PRO A 123 16.36 10.60 -6.40
CA PRO A 123 15.47 11.60 -6.97
C PRO A 123 14.19 11.80 -6.14
N ILE A 124 13.68 10.75 -5.47
CA ILE A 124 12.49 10.84 -4.63
C ILE A 124 12.78 11.66 -3.36
N ILE A 125 13.88 11.36 -2.67
CA ILE A 125 14.32 12.10 -1.49
C ILE A 125 14.60 13.56 -1.86
N ALA A 126 15.27 13.82 -2.99
CA ALA A 126 15.50 15.18 -3.47
C ALA A 126 14.19 15.94 -3.72
N ALA A 127 13.20 15.30 -4.35
CA ALA A 127 11.89 15.91 -4.58
C ALA A 127 11.16 16.23 -3.27
N ILE A 128 11.16 15.30 -2.31
CA ILE A 128 10.55 15.50 -0.98
C ILE A 128 11.22 16.68 -0.26
N MET A 129 12.55 16.73 -0.27
CA MET A 129 13.31 17.80 0.39
C MET A 129 13.01 19.18 -0.21
N VAL A 130 12.87 19.28 -1.54
CA VAL A 130 12.50 20.55 -2.20
C VAL A 130 11.10 21.00 -1.78
N VAL A 131 10.13 20.09 -1.76
CA VAL A 131 8.75 20.43 -1.35
C VAL A 131 8.72 20.89 0.11
N LEU A 132 9.42 20.19 1.00
CA LEU A 132 9.52 20.56 2.41
C LEU A 132 10.18 21.93 2.60
N ALA A 133 11.27 22.21 1.88
CA ALA A 133 11.93 23.51 1.91
C ALA A 133 11.02 24.65 1.43
N LEU A 134 10.21 24.43 0.38
CA LEU A 134 9.24 25.42 -0.10
C LEU A 134 8.12 25.68 0.93
N ILE A 135 7.63 24.63 1.61
CA ILE A 135 6.63 24.77 2.67
C ILE A 135 7.23 25.57 3.84
N VAL A 136 8.43 25.23 4.30
CA VAL A 136 9.10 25.96 5.38
C VAL A 136 9.36 27.41 4.98
N ALA A 137 9.80 27.66 3.75
CA ALA A 137 9.98 29.01 3.24
C ALA A 137 8.66 29.80 3.28
N ALA A 138 7.56 29.22 2.79
CA ALA A 138 6.24 29.86 2.81
C ALA A 138 5.75 30.18 4.24
N LEU A 139 6.04 29.30 5.21
CA LEU A 139 5.65 29.48 6.61
C LEU A 139 6.57 30.44 7.38
N THR A 140 7.81 30.64 6.93
CA THR A 140 8.80 31.52 7.59
C THR A 140 8.88 32.91 6.97
N LEU A 141 8.12 33.19 5.91
CA LEU A 141 8.02 34.55 5.38
C LEU A 141 7.50 35.49 6.49
N PRO A 142 8.25 36.55 6.83
CA PRO A 142 7.74 37.56 7.74
C PRO A 142 6.49 38.19 7.11
N PRO A 143 5.49 38.57 7.93
CA PRO A 143 4.30 39.25 7.42
C PRO A 143 4.73 40.49 6.62
N PRO A 144 4.02 40.84 5.52
CA PRO A 144 4.31 42.03 4.75
C PRO A 144 4.37 43.23 5.70
N GLN A 145 5.51 43.92 5.74
CA GLN A 145 5.61 45.15 6.51
C GLN A 145 4.74 46.20 5.82
N GLU A 146 3.69 46.67 6.50
CA GLU A 146 2.96 47.86 6.06
C GLU A 146 3.94 49.05 6.10
N THR A 147 4.34 49.54 4.93
CA THR A 147 4.99 50.84 4.81
C THR A 147 4.05 51.90 5.38
N PRO A 148 4.52 52.80 6.27
CA PRO A 148 3.69 53.90 6.76
C PRO A 148 3.14 54.72 5.60
N PRO A 149 1.88 55.17 5.65
CA PRO A 149 1.34 56.02 4.61
C PRO A 149 2.18 57.30 4.49
N PRO A 150 2.45 57.79 3.27
CA PRO A 150 3.07 59.10 3.09
C PRO A 150 2.18 60.17 3.71
N GLU A 151 2.76 61.00 4.60
CA GLU A 151 2.04 62.11 5.23
C GLU A 151 1.47 63.04 4.15
N THR A 152 0.14 63.20 4.17
CA THR A 152 -0.59 64.05 3.22
C THR A 152 -0.81 65.41 3.88
N PRO A 153 -0.50 66.53 3.21
CA PRO A 153 -0.53 67.86 3.81
C PRO A 153 -1.95 68.30 4.20
N ASP A 154 -2.07 68.91 5.38
CA ASP A 154 -3.29 69.46 5.97
C ASP A 154 -3.98 70.47 5.04
N ASN A 155 -5.06 70.04 4.38
CA ASN A 155 -5.98 70.93 3.67
C ASN A 155 -7.34 70.93 4.40
N LEU A 156 -7.43 71.72 5.47
CA LEU A 156 -8.73 72.11 6.04
C LEU A 156 -9.45 73.04 5.06
N ILE A 157 -10.27 72.46 4.18
CA ILE A 157 -11.23 73.23 3.38
C ILE A 157 -12.47 73.51 4.24
N ASN A 158 -12.65 74.79 4.51
CA ASN A 158 -13.71 75.44 5.29
C ASN A 158 -15.10 75.19 4.69
N LEU A 159 -16.07 74.77 5.53
CA LEU A 159 -17.47 74.45 5.21
C LEU A 159 -18.35 75.69 4.89
N GLN A 160 -17.81 76.74 4.27
CA GLN A 160 -18.59 77.91 3.83
C GLN A 160 -18.99 77.89 2.34
N GLN A 161 -18.90 76.74 1.64
CA GLN A 161 -19.36 76.65 0.24
C GLN A 161 -20.53 75.66 0.01
N PRO A 162 -21.58 76.05 -0.75
CA PRO A 162 -22.77 75.22 -0.95
C PRO A 162 -22.59 74.09 -1.98
N LEU A 163 -23.29 72.97 -1.73
CA LEU A 163 -23.37 71.71 -2.48
C LEU A 163 -24.05 71.81 -3.86
N PRO A 164 -23.70 70.89 -4.79
CA PRO A 164 -24.75 70.09 -5.46
C PRO A 164 -24.33 68.61 -5.64
N LEU A 165 -25.05 67.65 -5.03
CA LEU A 165 -26.13 66.80 -5.58
C LEU A 165 -25.71 65.71 -6.60
N SER A 166 -25.91 64.45 -6.15
CA SER A 166 -26.63 63.33 -6.81
C SER A 166 -26.03 62.74 -8.11
N VAL A 167 -25.89 61.42 -8.34
CA VAL A 167 -26.92 60.35 -8.40
C VAL A 167 -26.20 58.98 -8.41
N ASN A 168 -26.81 57.95 -7.79
CA ASN A 168 -26.42 56.53 -7.82
C ASN A 168 -26.84 55.80 -9.13
N SER A 169 -26.07 54.79 -9.57
CA SER A 169 -26.55 53.53 -10.21
C SER A 169 -25.31 52.64 -10.48
N VAL A 170 -25.05 51.47 -9.90
CA VAL A 170 -25.80 50.20 -9.72
C VAL A 170 -25.90 49.33 -11.01
N TYR A 171 -25.57 48.03 -10.83
CA TYR A 171 -25.87 46.80 -11.61
C TYR A 171 -24.88 46.38 -12.73
N GLU A 172 -24.21 45.22 -12.53
CA GLU A 172 -24.48 43.87 -13.13
C GLU A 172 -24.10 43.81 -14.62
N GLY A 173 -23.58 42.75 -15.22
CA GLY A 173 -23.51 41.34 -14.91
C GLY A 173 -23.43 40.61 -16.27
N LEU A 174 -22.58 39.58 -16.35
CA LEU A 174 -22.67 38.39 -17.22
C LEU A 174 -22.72 38.51 -18.78
N THR A 175 -21.69 37.87 -19.36
CA THR A 175 -21.75 36.78 -20.37
C THR A 175 -21.77 37.05 -21.89
N LEU A 176 -20.77 36.40 -22.51
CA LEU A 176 -20.78 35.49 -23.68
C LEU A 176 -20.97 35.98 -25.13
N SER A 177 -20.08 35.39 -25.93
CA SER A 177 -20.24 34.78 -27.25
C SER A 177 -19.98 35.59 -28.52
N ILE A 178 -19.22 34.91 -29.39
CA ILE A 178 -18.66 35.25 -30.69
C ILE A 178 -19.63 34.77 -31.80
N PHE A 179 -19.39 35.25 -33.03
CA PHE A 179 -19.97 34.96 -34.37
C PHE A 179 -20.96 36.04 -34.83
N SER A 180 -20.83 36.66 -36.01
CA SER A 180 -20.09 36.36 -37.25
C SER A 180 -19.46 37.63 -37.86
#